data_AF-A0A6V7L0A0-F1
#
_entry.id   AF-A0A6V7L0A0-F1
#
_cell.length_a   1.000
_cell.length_b   1.000
_cell.length_c   1.000
_cell.angle_alpha   90.00
_cell.angle_beta   90.00
_cell.angle_gamma   90.00
#
_symmetry.space_group_name_H-M   'P 1'
#
loop_
_entity.id
_entity.type
_entity.pdbx_description
1 polymer ?
#
loop_
_entity_poly.entity_id
_entity_poly.type
_entity_poly.pdbx_seq_one_letter_code
_entity_poly.pdbx_strand_id
1 'polypeptide(L)' 'FVTTTRITHATPAALYAHSNNRDWECDSNIPREYKNCAKDIARQLVEDAPGNKFK' A
#
# COMPACT_ATOMS: atom_id res chain seq x y z
N PHE A 1 -11.07 -6.50 -7.29
CA PHE A 1 -10.36 -7.80 -7.17
C PHE A 1 -10.75 -8.43 -5.84
N VAL A 2 -10.56 -9.74 -5.67
CA VAL A 2 -10.93 -10.45 -4.45
C VAL A 2 -9.76 -11.33 -4.02
N THR A 3 -9.43 -11.32 -2.73
CA THR A 3 -8.38 -12.15 -2.15
C THR A 3 -8.79 -12.56 -0.74
N THR A 4 -8.24 -13.68 -0.25
CA THR A 4 -8.38 -14.12 1.15
C THR A 4 -7.26 -13.58 2.03
N THR A 5 -6.22 -12.98 1.43
CA THR A 5 -5.13 -12.32 2.16
C THR A 5 -5.52 -10.89 2.55
N ARG A 6 -4.68 -10.22 3.34
CA ARG A 6 -4.86 -8.78 3.62
C ARG A 6 -4.83 -8.00 2.31
N ILE A 7 -5.66 -6.97 2.17
CA ILE A 7 -5.71 -6.17 0.94
C ILE A 7 -4.40 -5.40 0.67
N THR A 8 -3.61 -5.17 1.72
CA THR A 8 -2.26 -4.59 1.70
C THR A 8 -1.15 -5.61 1.46
N HIS A 9 -1.46 -6.91 1.43
CA HIS A 9 -0.47 -7.94 1.14
C HIS A 9 0.12 -7.74 -0.27
N ALA A 10 1.34 -8.22 -0.50
CA ALA A 10 2.06 -8.00 -1.75
C ALA A 10 1.26 -8.36 -3.02
N THR A 11 0.52 -9.46 -2.99
CA THR A 11 -0.25 -9.94 -4.15
C THR A 11 -1.37 -8.97 -4.57
N PRO A 12 -2.29 -8.53 -3.69
CA PRO A 12 -3.24 -7.48 -4.04
C PRO A 12 -2.61 -6.09 -4.20
N ALA A 13 -1.60 -5.76 -3.39
CA ALA A 13 -0.91 -4.46 -3.44
C ALA A 13 -0.24 -4.18 -4.80
N ALA A 14 0.22 -5.22 -5.50
CA ALA A 14 0.82 -5.09 -6.83
C ALA A 14 -0.10 -4.44 -7.89
N LEU A 15 -1.42 -4.40 -7.65
CA LEU A 15 -2.38 -3.77 -8.56
C LEU A 15 -2.45 -2.25 -8.43
N TYR A 16 -2.07 -1.68 -7.29
CA TYR A 16 -2.33 -0.27 -6.98
C TYR A 16 -1.20 0.46 -6.26
N ALA A 17 -0.31 -0.24 -5.55
CA ALA A 17 0.71 0.37 -4.71
C ALA A 17 2.09 0.31 -5.35
N HIS A 18 2.84 1.38 -5.14
CA HIS A 18 4.26 1.53 -5.44
C HIS A 18 5.01 1.78 -4.13
N SER A 19 5.69 0.75 -3.64
CA SER A 19 6.48 0.82 -2.40
C SER A 19 7.83 0.15 -2.58
N ASN A 20 8.85 0.66 -1.88
CA ASN A 20 10.20 0.11 -1.87
C ASN A 20 10.26 -1.24 -1.16
N ASN A 21 9.35 -1.48 -0.22
CA ASN A 21 9.26 -2.73 0.53
C ASN A 21 7.79 -3.17 0.65
N ARG A 22 7.56 -4.46 0.41
CA ARG A 22 6.25 -5.12 0.55
C ARG A 22 5.72 -5.13 1.98
N ASP A 23 6.60 -5.05 2.97
CA ASP A 23 6.22 -5.10 4.39
C ASP A 23 5.70 -3.74 4.90
N TRP A 24 5.78 -2.68 4.10
CA TRP A 24 5.28 -1.34 4.43
C TRP A 24 3.76 -1.24 4.24
N GLU A 25 3.04 -2.20 4.82
CA GLU A 25 1.58 -2.29 4.75
C GLU A 25 0.88 -1.14 5.49
N CYS A 26 1.50 -0.65 6.57
CA CYS A 26 1.03 0.48 7.37
C CYS A 26 2.18 1.41 7.76
N ASP A 27 1.83 2.61 8.24
CA ASP A 27 2.76 3.66 8.63
C ASP A 27 3.79 3.22 9.68
N SER A 28 3.43 2.27 10.53
CA SER A 28 4.26 1.76 11.62
C SER A 28 5.42 0.89 11.12
N ASN A 29 5.26 0.30 9.94
CA ASN A 29 6.27 -0.54 9.31
C ASN A 29 7.29 0.28 8.49
N ILE A 30 7.00 1.57 8.24
CA ILE A 30 7.89 2.48 7.53
C ILE A 30 8.92 3.06 8.52
N PRO A 31 10.23 2.94 8.24
CA PRO A 31 11.26 3.60 9.05
C PRO A 31 11.06 5.11 9.07
N ARG A 32 11.35 5.75 10.22
CA ARG A 32 11.09 7.19 10.43
C ARG A 32 11.72 8.09 9.37
N GLU A 33 12.87 7.71 8.84
CA GLU A 33 13.59 8.43 7.78
C GLU A 33 12.79 8.55 6.48
N TYR A 34 11.95 7.55 6.18
CA TYR A 34 11.18 7.49 4.93
C TYR A 34 9.73 7.93 5.08
N LYS A 35 9.22 8.13 6.31
CA LYS A 35 7.79 8.46 6.55
C LYS A 35 7.30 9.74 5.85
N ASN A 36 8.19 10.69 5.56
CA ASN A 36 7.83 11.94 4.89
C ASN A 36 7.85 11.82 3.36
N CYS A 37 8.52 10.81 2.80
CA CYS A 37 8.72 10.64 1.36
C CYS A 37 7.96 9.43 0.80
N ALA A 38 7.68 8.42 1.63
CA ALA A 38 7.01 7.19 1.25
C ALA A 38 5.66 7.07 1.95
N LYS A 39 4.61 6.80 1.17
CA LYS A 39 3.29 6.43 1.68
C LYS A 39 3.22 4.93 1.90
N ASP A 40 2.56 4.50 2.96
CA ASP A 40 2.25 3.08 3.17
C ASP A 40 1.25 2.56 2.14
N ILE A 41 1.24 1.24 1.96
CA ILE A 41 0.39 0.57 0.96
C ILE A 41 -1.10 0.86 1.25
N ALA A 42 -1.53 0.92 2.51
CA ALA A 42 -2.92 1.22 2.83
C ALA A 42 -3.33 2.65 2.44
N ARG A 43 -2.47 3.64 2.68
CA ARG A 43 -2.71 5.02 2.19
C ARG A 43 -2.78 5.09 0.68
N GLN A 44 -1.90 4.38 -0.02
CA GLN A 44 -1.92 4.37 -1.49
C GLN A 44 -3.22 3.75 -2.04
N LEU A 45 -3.79 2.75 -1.36
CA LEU A 45 -5.09 2.19 -1.75
C LEU A 45 -6.21 3.23 -1.73
N VAL A 46 -6.21 4.15 -0.75
CA VAL A 46 -7.31 5.10 -0.54
C VAL A 46 -7.06 6.43 -1.25
N GLU A 47 -5.82 6.90 -1.29
CA GLU A 47 -5.48 8.23 -1.80
C GLU A 47 -5.12 8.21 -3.29
N ASP A 48 -4.42 7.18 -3.75
CA ASP A 48 -3.76 7.17 -5.06
C ASP A 48 -4.53 6.32 -6.08
N ALA A 49 -4.46 6.71 -7.35
CA ALA A 49 -5.02 5.92 -8.45
C ALA A 49 -4.03 4.83 -8.86
N PRO A 50 -4.47 3.59 -9.14
CA PRO A 50 -5.85 3.16 -9.39
C PRO A 50 -6.67 2.74 -8.15
N GLY A 51 -6.06 2.64 -6.96
CA GLY A 51 -6.70 2.13 -5.74
C GLY A 51 -7.97 2.87 -5.36
N ASN A 52 -7.90 4.21 -5.38
CA ASN A 52 -9.02 5.09 -5.04
C ASN A 52 -10.19 5.06 -6.06
N LYS A 53 -10.03 4.34 -7.18
CA LYS A 53 -11.04 4.19 -8.24
C LYS A 53 -11.55 2.76 -8.37
N PHE A 54 -11.19 1.87 -7.44
CA PHE A 54 -11.80 0.54 -7.42
C PHE A 54 -13.31 0.66 -7.20
N LYS A 55 -14.05 0.00 -8.09
CA LYS A 55 -15.51 -0.12 -8.05
C LYS A 55 -15.90 -1.48 -7.52
#